data_AF-A0A960JYA4-F1
#
_entry.id   AF-A0A960JYA4-F1
#
_cell.length_a   1.000
_cell.length_b   1.000
_cell.length_c   1.000
_cell.angle_alpha   90.00
_cell.angle_beta   90.00
_cell.angle_gamma   90.00
#
_symmetry.space_group_name_H-M   'P 1'
#
loop_
_entity.id
_entity.type
_entity.pdbx_description
1 polymer ?
#
loop_
_entity_poly.entity_id
_entity_poly.type
_entity_poly.pdbx_seq_one_letter_code
_entity_poly.pdbx_strand_id
1 'polypeptide(L)'
;LPEAEKRKAWEMYCLNVAWADTVFGRLIEALKRSGQWENALVAVTSDHGEEFGEDGQILHGGNLGRALLEVPLMIKLPRGFGRRISLTQGQPVGNQRLWATLVEAVGGTLPDHVAPSLFASREAPGVLSELYQGNGTNTFSWIEGDRQLVWESRFAPSESDYFDARAKELGAPLDRPLTEEPDEIFDRLARRWSAVPVLGGAPGTEPEIHLWQWLPSGGRRLLEEGADAHEEARKLRAQWLRLNGSDAPPAETGRGREAELSAEDEAALKALGYT
;
A
#
# COMPACT_ATOMS: atom_id res chain seq x y z
N LEU A 1 19.87 -2.90 -13.91
CA LEU A 1 19.76 -2.21 -15.21
C LEU A 1 20.96 -1.28 -15.41
N PRO A 2 21.54 -1.19 -16.62
CA PRO A 2 22.48 -0.14 -16.98
C PRO A 2 21.92 1.27 -16.71
N GLU A 3 22.77 2.23 -16.37
CA GLU A 3 22.35 3.61 -16.03
C GLU A 3 21.58 4.31 -17.16
N ALA A 4 21.89 4.00 -18.42
CA ALA A 4 21.16 4.54 -19.56
C ALA A 4 19.70 4.04 -19.61
N GLU A 5 19.45 2.80 -19.22
CA GLU A 5 18.10 2.23 -19.17
C GLU A 5 17.30 2.79 -18.00
N LYS A 6 17.91 2.94 -16.83
CA LYS A 6 17.28 3.61 -15.67
C LYS A 6 16.86 5.04 -16.01
N ARG A 7 17.74 5.80 -16.67
CA ARG A 7 17.45 7.16 -17.14
C ARG A 7 16.27 7.18 -18.11
N LYS A 8 16.25 6.27 -19.07
CA LYS A 8 15.14 6.15 -20.03
C LYS A 8 13.82 5.83 -19.32
N ALA A 9 13.83 4.91 -18.35
CA ALA A 9 12.65 4.58 -17.55
C ALA A 9 12.13 5.80 -16.78
N TRP A 10 13.03 6.55 -16.14
CA TRP A 10 12.70 7.80 -15.46
C TRP A 10 12.10 8.86 -16.40
N GLU A 11 12.70 9.07 -17.58
CA GLU A 11 12.18 10.01 -18.57
C GLU A 11 10.77 9.62 -19.06
N MET A 12 10.54 8.33 -19.29
CA MET A 12 9.21 7.81 -19.64
C MET A 12 8.20 8.01 -18.50
N TYR A 13 8.60 7.80 -17.25
CA TYR A 13 7.77 8.09 -16.08
C TYR A 13 7.40 9.57 -16.01
N CYS A 14 8.36 10.49 -16.18
CA CYS A 14 8.09 11.93 -16.21
C CYS A 14 7.11 12.32 -17.33
N LEU A 15 7.21 11.70 -18.51
CA LEU A 15 6.26 11.92 -19.60
C LEU A 15 4.84 11.46 -19.24
N ASN A 16 4.71 10.29 -18.57
CA ASN A 16 3.43 9.81 -18.09
C ASN A 16 2.83 10.73 -17.01
N VAL A 17 3.65 11.26 -16.10
CA VAL A 17 3.22 12.25 -15.10
C VAL A 17 2.73 13.53 -15.79
N ALA A 18 3.46 14.05 -16.78
CA ALA A 18 3.05 15.23 -17.54
C ALA A 18 1.73 15.01 -18.31
N TRP A 19 1.52 13.80 -18.82
CA TRP A 19 0.26 13.43 -19.45
C TRP A 19 -0.89 13.35 -18.44
N ALA A 20 -0.66 12.73 -17.28
CA ALA A 20 -1.64 12.66 -16.20
C ALA A 20 -2.05 14.07 -15.72
N ASP A 21 -1.10 14.98 -15.57
CA ASP A 21 -1.35 16.40 -15.25
C ASP A 21 -2.23 17.07 -16.32
N THR A 22 -1.93 16.84 -17.60
CA THR A 22 -2.75 17.36 -18.72
C THR A 22 -4.19 16.86 -18.65
N VAL A 23 -4.40 15.57 -18.39
CA VAL A 23 -5.73 14.96 -18.28
C VAL A 23 -6.47 15.50 -17.05
N PHE A 24 -5.77 15.62 -15.91
CA PHE A 24 -6.33 16.19 -14.69
C PHE A 24 -6.74 17.66 -14.87
N GLY A 25 -5.93 18.45 -15.58
CA GLY A 25 -6.29 19.83 -15.96
C GLY A 25 -7.59 19.90 -16.76
N ARG A 26 -7.82 18.96 -17.69
CA ARG A 26 -9.09 18.89 -18.45
C ARG A 26 -10.29 18.59 -17.55
N LEU A 27 -10.14 17.71 -16.56
CA LEU A 27 -11.18 17.42 -15.56
C LEU A 27 -11.50 18.67 -14.74
N ILE A 28 -10.50 19.38 -14.22
CA ILE A 28 -10.70 20.63 -13.47
C ILE A 28 -11.44 21.66 -14.33
N GLU A 29 -11.04 21.85 -15.59
CA GLU A 29 -11.70 22.79 -16.48
C GLU A 29 -13.15 22.39 -16.81
N ALA A 30 -13.46 21.09 -16.91
CA ALA A 30 -14.83 20.62 -17.05
C ALA A 30 -15.68 20.90 -15.80
N LEU A 31 -15.13 20.70 -14.59
CA LEU A 31 -15.79 21.05 -13.32
C LEU A 31 -16.03 22.56 -13.20
N LYS A 32 -15.10 23.40 -13.64
CA LYS A 32 -15.28 24.85 -13.67
C LYS A 32 -16.37 25.28 -14.65
N ARG A 33 -16.33 24.77 -15.89
CA ARG A 33 -17.35 25.08 -16.93
C ARG A 33 -18.76 24.68 -16.54
N SER A 34 -18.92 23.60 -15.78
CA SER A 34 -20.21 23.14 -15.26
C SER A 34 -20.67 23.87 -13.99
N GLY A 35 -19.86 24.77 -13.44
CA GLY A 35 -20.14 25.46 -12.18
C GLY A 35 -20.00 24.59 -10.93
N GLN A 36 -19.51 23.34 -11.07
CA GLN A 36 -19.41 22.37 -9.97
C GLN A 36 -18.12 22.49 -9.17
N TRP A 37 -17.09 23.13 -9.73
CA TRP A 37 -15.77 23.24 -9.09
C TRP A 37 -15.82 23.75 -7.63
N GLU A 38 -16.60 24.80 -7.38
CA GLU A 38 -16.73 25.36 -6.03
C GLU A 38 -17.36 24.36 -5.06
N ASN A 39 -18.32 23.55 -5.51
CA ASN A 39 -19.05 22.59 -4.69
C ASN A 39 -18.38 21.20 -4.61
N ALA A 40 -17.38 20.93 -5.46
CA ALA A 40 -16.72 19.63 -5.51
C ALA A 40 -15.73 19.44 -4.36
N LEU A 41 -15.69 18.24 -3.79
CA LEU A 41 -14.52 17.73 -3.08
C LEU A 41 -13.63 17.04 -4.11
N VAL A 42 -12.34 17.40 -4.16
CA VAL A 42 -11.37 16.76 -5.04
C VAL A 42 -10.21 16.25 -4.19
N ALA A 43 -9.89 14.98 -4.33
CA ALA A 43 -8.72 14.36 -3.73
C ALA A 43 -7.84 13.76 -4.83
N VAL A 44 -6.54 14.01 -4.76
CA VAL A 44 -5.54 13.44 -5.67
C VAL A 44 -4.53 12.69 -4.83
N THR A 45 -4.31 11.42 -5.18
CA THR A 45 -3.32 10.56 -4.53
C THR A 45 -2.85 9.47 -5.49
N SER A 46 -1.95 8.60 -5.03
CA SER A 46 -1.49 7.39 -5.71
C SER A 46 -1.70 6.19 -4.80
N ASP A 47 -1.88 5.00 -5.37
CA ASP A 47 -1.93 3.73 -4.64
C ASP A 47 -0.57 3.38 -4.03
N HIS A 48 0.50 3.61 -4.78
CA HIS A 48 1.90 3.54 -4.34
C HIS A 48 2.78 4.47 -5.20
N GLY A 49 4.07 4.55 -4.85
CA GLY A 49 5.10 5.20 -5.66
C GLY A 49 5.82 4.24 -6.59
N GLU A 50 6.97 4.66 -7.13
CA GLU A 50 7.76 3.88 -8.09
C GLU A 50 9.25 4.08 -7.85
N GLU A 51 10.04 2.99 -7.88
CA GLU A 51 11.47 3.04 -7.63
C GLU A 51 12.29 3.05 -8.93
N PHE A 52 13.35 3.85 -8.94
CA PHE A 52 14.30 4.02 -10.05
C PHE A 52 15.76 3.73 -9.63
N GLY A 53 15.95 3.07 -8.49
CA GLY A 53 17.23 2.58 -7.98
C GLY A 53 17.57 3.04 -6.57
N GLU A 54 16.68 3.76 -5.90
CA GLU A 54 16.89 4.37 -4.58
C GLU A 54 17.29 3.35 -3.49
N ASP A 55 16.68 2.17 -3.49
CA ASP A 55 16.93 1.03 -2.60
C ASP A 55 17.46 -0.18 -3.39
N GLY A 56 18.06 0.06 -4.56
CA GLY A 56 18.66 -0.97 -5.42
C GLY A 56 17.65 -1.76 -6.24
N GLN A 57 16.37 -1.39 -6.22
CA GLN A 57 15.33 -1.99 -7.05
C GLN A 57 14.86 -1.01 -8.12
N ILE A 58 14.14 -1.55 -9.11
CA ILE A 58 13.44 -0.78 -10.13
C ILE A 58 12.01 -1.33 -10.13
N LEU A 59 11.03 -0.46 -10.40
CA LEU A 59 9.62 -0.75 -10.26
C LEU A 59 9.19 -0.81 -8.78
N HIS A 60 8.03 -1.39 -8.52
CA HIS A 60 7.40 -1.49 -7.21
C HIS A 60 7.15 -2.97 -6.83
N GLY A 61 6.75 -3.19 -5.58
CA GLY A 61 6.36 -4.51 -5.07
C GLY A 61 7.51 -5.40 -4.57
N GLY A 62 8.75 -4.92 -4.60
CA GLY A 62 9.90 -5.65 -4.06
C GLY A 62 10.33 -5.23 -2.65
N ASN A 63 9.89 -4.07 -2.16
CA ASN A 63 10.20 -3.58 -0.83
C ASN A 63 9.15 -2.55 -0.33
N LEU A 64 9.33 -2.07 0.91
CA LEU A 64 8.52 -1.00 1.52
C LEU A 64 9.36 0.27 1.73
N GLY A 65 10.12 0.67 0.71
CA GLY A 65 11.01 1.83 0.73
C GLY A 65 10.25 3.14 0.59
N ARG A 66 10.94 4.24 0.90
CA ARG A 66 10.35 5.58 0.89
C ARG A 66 9.77 5.96 -0.47
N ALA A 67 10.47 5.61 -1.56
CA ALA A 67 10.04 5.89 -2.93
C ALA A 67 8.71 5.20 -3.30
N LEU A 68 8.39 4.08 -2.65
CA LEU A 68 7.15 3.33 -2.87
C LEU A 68 6.02 3.73 -1.91
N LEU A 69 6.36 4.20 -0.70
CA LEU A 69 5.39 4.53 0.35
C LEU A 69 4.96 6.00 0.35
N GLU A 70 5.83 6.94 -0.01
CA GLU A 70 5.52 8.37 0.03
C GLU A 70 4.86 8.82 -1.27
N VAL A 71 3.53 8.84 -1.25
CA VAL A 71 2.67 9.23 -2.38
C VAL A 71 2.12 10.65 -2.22
N PRO A 72 1.76 11.33 -3.32
CA PRO A 72 1.09 12.62 -3.22
C PRO A 72 -0.25 12.50 -2.48
N LEU A 73 -0.62 13.53 -1.72
CA LEU A 73 -1.96 13.71 -1.19
C LEU A 73 -2.35 15.19 -1.26
N MET A 74 -3.28 15.51 -2.15
CA MET A 74 -3.86 16.86 -2.27
C MET A 74 -5.36 16.78 -2.08
N ILE A 75 -5.92 17.69 -1.28
CA ILE A 75 -7.36 17.74 -0.99
C ILE A 75 -7.88 19.16 -1.14
N LYS A 76 -8.87 19.33 -2.01
CA LYS A 76 -9.69 20.52 -2.14
C LYS A 76 -11.07 20.22 -1.56
N LEU A 77 -11.47 20.99 -0.56
CA LEU A 77 -12.81 20.91 0.01
C LEU A 77 -13.78 21.85 -0.74
N PRO A 78 -15.09 21.60 -0.69
CA PRO A 78 -16.09 22.54 -1.19
C PRO A 78 -15.93 23.94 -0.59
N ARG A 79 -16.27 24.98 -1.34
CA ARG A 79 -16.24 26.36 -0.83
C ARG A 79 -17.25 26.50 0.30
N GLY A 80 -16.79 27.03 1.44
CA GLY A 80 -17.64 27.16 2.63
C GLY A 80 -17.90 25.85 3.36
N PHE A 81 -17.15 24.77 3.06
CA PHE A 81 -17.26 23.52 3.80
C PHE A 81 -17.01 23.77 5.29
N GLY A 82 -17.93 23.29 6.14
CA GLY A 82 -17.96 23.61 7.57
C GLY A 82 -16.84 22.97 8.41
N ARG A 83 -15.94 22.21 7.79
CA ARG A 83 -14.85 21.49 8.44
C ARG A 83 -13.54 21.75 7.71
N ARG A 84 -12.43 21.52 8.39
CA ARG A 84 -11.07 21.68 7.83
C ARG A 84 -10.32 20.37 7.96
N ILE A 85 -9.43 20.11 6.98
CA ILE A 85 -8.44 19.05 7.12
C ILE A 85 -7.55 19.39 8.33
N SER A 86 -7.43 18.43 9.24
CA SER A 86 -6.66 18.54 10.47
C SER A 86 -5.35 17.77 10.33
N LEU A 87 -4.51 18.19 9.38
CA LEU A 87 -3.16 17.67 9.19
C LEU A 87 -2.14 18.77 9.38
N THR A 88 -1.04 18.43 10.06
CA THR A 88 0.15 19.27 10.09
C THR A 88 1.03 18.94 8.89
N GLN A 89 1.65 19.95 8.27
CA GLN A 89 2.61 19.73 7.20
C GLN A 89 3.77 18.84 7.68
N GLY A 90 4.09 17.80 6.91
CA GLY A 90 5.14 16.83 7.26
C GLY A 90 4.70 15.72 8.21
N GLN A 91 3.45 15.71 8.67
CA GLN A 91 2.90 14.58 9.42
C GLN A 91 2.67 13.38 8.47
N PRO A 92 3.21 12.19 8.77
CA PRO A 92 2.89 10.98 8.02
C PRO A 92 1.38 10.69 8.07
N VAL A 93 0.81 10.37 6.92
CA VAL A 93 -0.60 10.00 6.78
C VAL A 93 -0.72 8.80 5.86
N GLY A 94 -1.56 7.85 6.26
CA GLY A 94 -1.89 6.71 5.43
C GLY A 94 -3.12 6.96 4.56
N ASN A 95 -3.07 6.45 3.32
CA ASN A 95 -4.15 6.55 2.32
C ASN A 95 -5.49 5.99 2.80
N GLN A 96 -5.49 5.03 3.73
CA GLN A 96 -6.69 4.46 4.34
C GLN A 96 -7.60 5.50 5.00
N ARG A 97 -7.07 6.67 5.38
CA ARG A 97 -7.88 7.77 5.94
C ARG A 97 -8.70 8.51 4.87
N LEU A 98 -8.36 8.37 3.59
CA LEU A 98 -9.06 9.05 2.50
C LEU A 98 -10.50 8.56 2.37
N TRP A 99 -10.74 7.25 2.42
CA TRP A 99 -12.10 6.69 2.37
C TRP A 99 -12.98 7.26 3.48
N ALA A 100 -12.49 7.24 4.73
CA ALA A 100 -13.22 7.77 5.88
C ALA A 100 -13.49 9.28 5.73
N THR A 101 -12.57 10.01 5.10
CA THR A 101 -12.73 11.43 4.79
C THR A 101 -13.84 11.67 3.77
N LEU A 102 -13.90 10.86 2.72
CA LEU A 102 -14.95 10.99 1.69
C LEU A 102 -16.33 10.66 2.27
N VAL A 103 -16.47 9.57 3.02
CA VAL A 103 -17.74 9.16 3.65
C VAL A 103 -18.24 10.25 4.60
N GLU A 104 -17.39 10.74 5.49
CA GLU A 104 -17.79 11.77 6.44
C GLU A 104 -18.03 13.12 5.75
N ALA A 105 -17.33 13.42 4.64
CA ALA A 105 -17.53 14.65 3.90
C ALA A 105 -18.92 14.75 3.25
N VAL A 106 -19.53 13.61 2.92
CA VAL A 106 -20.91 13.52 2.40
C VAL A 106 -21.95 13.28 3.49
N GLY A 107 -21.56 13.37 4.77
CA GLY A 107 -22.47 13.19 5.92
C GLY A 107 -22.74 11.74 6.31
N GLY A 108 -21.97 10.79 5.79
CA GLY A 108 -22.06 9.38 6.15
C GLY A 108 -21.51 9.09 7.56
N THR A 109 -21.83 7.89 8.05
CA THR A 109 -21.31 7.37 9.33
C THR A 109 -20.19 6.36 9.07
N LEU A 110 -19.18 6.36 9.94
CA LEU A 110 -18.03 5.47 9.84
C LEU A 110 -18.22 4.26 10.77
N PRO A 111 -17.83 3.04 10.36
CA PRO A 111 -17.71 1.92 11.28
C PRO A 111 -16.62 2.15 12.33
N ASP A 112 -16.71 1.46 13.47
CA ASP A 112 -15.79 1.67 14.61
C ASP A 112 -14.32 1.25 14.33
N HIS A 113 -14.10 0.37 13.35
CA HIS A 113 -12.81 -0.29 13.09
C HIS A 113 -12.06 0.26 11.86
N VAL A 114 -12.43 1.44 11.38
CA VAL A 114 -11.78 2.09 10.23
C VAL A 114 -10.81 3.19 10.69
N ALA A 115 -9.85 3.52 9.83
CA ALA A 115 -8.97 4.66 10.09
C ALA A 115 -9.80 5.96 10.18
N PRO A 116 -9.46 6.87 11.11
CA PRO A 116 -10.21 8.11 11.27
C PRO A 116 -10.05 9.00 10.03
N SER A 117 -11.09 9.79 9.72
CA SER A 117 -11.01 10.78 8.65
C SER A 117 -9.92 11.81 8.88
N LEU A 118 -9.53 12.53 7.83
CA LEU A 118 -8.56 13.62 7.86
C LEU A 118 -9.11 14.89 8.52
N PHE A 119 -10.39 14.94 8.86
CA PHE A 119 -10.97 16.01 9.67
C PHE A 119 -10.73 15.83 11.17
N ALA A 120 -10.45 14.59 11.61
CA ALA A 120 -10.17 14.29 13.00
C ALA A 120 -8.76 14.73 13.39
N SER A 121 -8.65 15.54 14.46
CA SER A 121 -7.39 16.06 15.00
C SER A 121 -6.61 15.08 15.87
N ARG A 122 -6.90 13.79 15.77
CA ARG A 122 -6.17 12.77 16.53
C ARG A 122 -4.73 12.74 16.03
N GLU A 123 -3.76 12.68 16.95
CA GLU A 123 -2.42 12.20 16.61
C GLU A 123 -2.61 10.89 15.88
N ALA A 124 -2.22 10.87 14.61
CA ALA A 124 -2.24 9.63 13.87
C ALA A 124 -1.18 8.76 14.53
N PRO A 125 -1.53 7.55 15.03
CA PRO A 125 -0.50 6.56 15.29
C PRO A 125 0.32 6.38 13.99
N GLY A 126 1.55 5.90 14.11
CA GLY A 126 2.39 5.63 12.95
C GLY A 126 1.68 4.97 11.77
N VAL A 127 2.21 5.18 10.57
CA VAL A 127 1.62 4.66 9.34
C VAL A 127 2.08 3.21 9.15
N LEU A 128 1.12 2.29 9.16
CA LEU A 128 1.34 0.87 8.88
C LEU A 128 1.13 0.58 7.38
N SER A 129 2.09 -0.10 6.77
CA SER A 129 2.00 -0.66 5.40
C SER A 129 2.39 -2.14 5.44
N GLU A 130 1.86 -2.93 4.50
CA GLU A 130 2.11 -4.36 4.36
C GLU A 130 2.46 -4.68 2.91
N LEU A 131 3.41 -5.60 2.71
CA LEU A 131 3.80 -6.15 1.43
C LEU A 131 3.88 -7.68 1.54
N TYR A 132 2.84 -8.33 1.04
CA TYR A 132 2.85 -9.77 0.82
C TYR A 132 3.71 -10.09 -0.42
N GLN A 133 4.90 -10.64 -0.22
CA GLN A 133 5.82 -10.93 -1.32
C GLN A 133 5.48 -12.21 -2.08
N GLY A 134 4.60 -13.06 -1.53
CA GLY A 134 4.17 -14.33 -2.13
C GLY A 134 5.23 -15.43 -2.15
N ASN A 135 6.49 -15.11 -1.89
CA ASN A 135 7.67 -15.99 -1.91
C ASN A 135 7.94 -16.76 -0.60
N GLY A 136 7.00 -16.72 0.35
CA GLY A 136 7.21 -17.24 1.71
C GLY A 136 7.44 -16.17 2.77
N THR A 137 7.57 -14.91 2.36
CA THR A 137 7.76 -13.76 3.25
C THR A 137 6.61 -12.77 3.16
N ASN A 138 6.27 -12.18 4.31
CA ASN A 138 5.45 -10.99 4.40
C ASN A 138 6.20 -9.89 5.15
N THR A 139 6.17 -8.67 4.63
CA THR A 139 6.92 -7.54 5.18
C THR A 139 5.95 -6.45 5.61
N PHE A 140 6.22 -5.83 6.74
CA PHE A 140 5.48 -4.68 7.24
C PHE A 140 6.40 -3.49 7.42
N SER A 141 5.83 -2.31 7.26
CA SER A 141 6.48 -1.06 7.60
C SER A 141 5.63 -0.28 8.58
N TRP A 142 6.27 0.24 9.63
CA TRP A 142 5.69 1.16 10.59
C TRP A 142 6.50 2.47 10.60
N ILE A 143 5.84 3.58 10.24
CA ILE A 143 6.50 4.90 10.11
C ILE A 143 5.99 5.86 11.17
N GLU A 144 6.91 6.41 11.96
CA GLU A 144 6.67 7.52 12.89
C GLU A 144 7.73 8.60 12.70
N GLY A 145 7.29 9.78 12.24
CA GLY A 145 8.20 10.87 11.89
C GLY A 145 9.14 10.48 10.76
N ASP A 146 10.44 10.53 11.02
CA ASP A 146 11.50 10.10 10.10
C ASP A 146 11.98 8.66 10.36
N ARG A 147 11.35 7.94 11.29
CA ARG A 147 11.72 6.55 11.61
C ARG A 147 10.80 5.58 10.91
N GLN A 148 11.39 4.49 10.43
CA GLN A 148 10.69 3.39 9.78
C GLN A 148 11.17 2.07 10.37
N LEU A 149 10.30 1.36 11.08
CA LEU A 149 10.53 -0.04 11.38
C LEU A 149 10.09 -0.89 10.19
N VAL A 150 10.96 -1.79 9.75
CA VAL A 150 10.63 -2.89 8.85
C VAL A 150 10.56 -4.17 9.68
N TRP A 151 9.45 -4.89 9.57
CA TRP A 151 9.22 -6.18 10.22
C TRP A 151 9.02 -7.23 9.13
N GLU A 152 9.86 -8.24 9.09
CA GLU A 152 9.75 -9.35 8.14
C GLU A 152 9.31 -10.62 8.87
N SER A 153 8.24 -11.23 8.39
CA SER A 153 7.73 -12.50 8.88
C SER A 153 7.79 -13.56 7.79
N ARG A 154 8.21 -14.77 8.14
CA ARG A 154 8.27 -15.90 7.21
C ARG A 154 7.09 -16.83 7.44
N PHE A 155 6.23 -17.01 6.45
CA PHE A 155 5.15 -18.00 6.48
C PHE A 155 5.54 -19.31 5.80
N ALA A 156 6.63 -19.32 5.03
CA ALA A 156 7.19 -20.51 4.41
C ALA A 156 8.72 -20.39 4.32
N PRO A 157 9.44 -21.53 4.20
CA PRO A 157 10.82 -21.54 3.73
C PRO A 157 10.95 -20.85 2.37
N SER A 158 12.15 -20.38 2.06
CA SER A 158 12.47 -19.85 0.73
C SER A 158 12.18 -20.90 -0.36
N GLU A 159 11.37 -20.54 -1.35
CA GLU A 159 11.06 -21.37 -2.51
C GLU A 159 11.94 -20.91 -3.68
N SER A 160 12.98 -21.71 -4.01
CA SER A 160 13.97 -21.34 -5.04
C SER A 160 13.38 -21.09 -6.42
N ASP A 161 12.26 -21.74 -6.73
CA ASP A 161 11.63 -21.68 -8.04
C ASP A 161 10.55 -20.58 -8.12
N TYR A 162 10.25 -19.88 -7.01
CA TYR A 162 9.17 -18.89 -6.99
C TYR A 162 9.36 -17.77 -8.02
N PHE A 163 10.55 -17.17 -8.07
CA PHE A 163 10.81 -16.07 -9.00
C PHE A 163 10.85 -16.55 -10.45
N ASP A 164 11.40 -17.73 -10.69
CA ASP A 164 11.37 -18.36 -12.02
C ASP A 164 9.92 -18.68 -12.44
N ALA A 165 9.08 -19.15 -11.51
CA ALA A 165 7.66 -19.41 -11.77
C ALA A 165 6.90 -18.12 -12.12
N ARG A 166 7.13 -17.02 -11.39
CA ARG A 166 6.56 -15.70 -11.71
C ARG A 166 7.05 -15.17 -13.05
N ALA A 167 8.33 -15.37 -13.37
CA ALA A 167 8.88 -15.00 -14.66
C ALA A 167 8.20 -15.78 -15.81
N LYS A 168 7.96 -17.09 -15.62
CA LYS A 168 7.23 -17.94 -16.59
C LYS A 168 5.81 -17.43 -16.83
N GLU A 169 5.06 -17.07 -15.78
CA GLU A 169 3.70 -16.49 -15.92
C GLU A 169 3.68 -15.18 -16.71
N LEU A 170 4.71 -14.34 -16.54
CA LEU A 170 4.87 -13.08 -17.27
C LEU A 170 5.39 -13.30 -18.71
N GLY A 171 5.55 -14.54 -19.15
CA GLY A 171 6.04 -14.90 -20.48
C GLY A 171 7.54 -14.65 -20.66
N ALA A 172 8.29 -14.49 -19.57
CA ALA A 172 9.73 -14.31 -19.63
C ALA A 172 10.44 -15.65 -19.88
N PRO A 173 11.57 -15.66 -20.60
CA PRO A 173 12.38 -16.86 -20.75
C PRO A 173 12.99 -17.26 -19.40
N LEU A 174 13.15 -18.57 -19.18
CA LEU A 174 13.80 -19.12 -17.99
C LEU A 174 15.22 -19.58 -18.30
N ASP A 175 16.14 -19.31 -17.37
CA ASP A 175 17.53 -19.80 -17.45
C ASP A 175 17.64 -21.30 -17.17
N ARG A 176 16.66 -21.86 -16.44
CA ARG A 176 16.56 -23.28 -16.10
C ARG A 176 15.09 -23.74 -16.10
N PRO A 177 14.81 -25.03 -16.29
CA PRO A 177 13.46 -25.55 -16.11
C PRO A 177 13.02 -25.45 -14.64
N LEU A 178 11.72 -25.24 -14.43
CA LEU A 178 11.10 -25.35 -13.10
C LEU A 178 11.06 -26.82 -12.66
N THR A 179 11.16 -27.04 -11.36
CA THR A 179 11.02 -28.37 -10.75
C THR A 179 9.57 -28.83 -10.63
N GLU A 180 8.63 -27.89 -10.55
CA GLU A 180 7.19 -28.08 -10.40
C GLU A 180 6.46 -27.06 -11.29
N GLU A 181 5.16 -27.25 -11.54
CA GLU A 181 4.39 -26.23 -12.26
C GLU A 181 4.15 -24.99 -11.37
N PRO A 182 4.08 -23.77 -11.95
CA PRO A 182 3.87 -22.53 -11.19
C PRO A 182 2.69 -22.60 -10.22
N ASP A 183 1.55 -23.13 -10.66
CA ASP A 183 0.33 -23.26 -9.86
C ASP A 183 0.58 -24.10 -8.59
N GLU A 184 1.38 -25.18 -8.68
CA GLU A 184 1.68 -26.04 -7.54
C GLU A 184 2.51 -25.30 -6.48
N ILE A 185 3.46 -24.46 -6.93
CA ILE A 185 4.29 -23.61 -6.07
C ILE A 185 3.43 -22.54 -5.40
N PHE A 186 2.63 -21.82 -6.17
CA PHE A 186 1.80 -20.72 -5.68
C PHE A 186 0.71 -21.20 -4.74
N ASP A 187 0.03 -22.30 -5.06
CA ASP A 187 -1.00 -22.89 -4.21
C ASP A 187 -0.43 -23.39 -2.89
N ARG A 188 0.78 -23.97 -2.90
CA ARG A 188 1.47 -24.38 -1.68
C ARG A 188 1.78 -23.19 -0.79
N LEU A 189 2.29 -22.09 -1.37
CA LEU A 189 2.59 -20.87 -0.64
C LEU A 189 1.32 -20.19 -0.09
N ALA A 190 0.24 -20.16 -0.87
CA ALA A 190 -1.06 -19.66 -0.44
C ALA A 190 -1.62 -20.47 0.74
N ARG A 191 -1.58 -21.82 0.66
CA ARG A 191 -2.01 -22.68 1.78
C ARG A 191 -1.20 -22.45 3.05
N ARG A 192 0.11 -22.25 2.94
CA ARG A 192 0.97 -21.96 4.10
C ARG A 192 0.66 -20.59 4.70
N TRP A 193 0.49 -19.57 3.85
CA TRP A 193 0.09 -18.23 4.28
C TRP A 193 -1.21 -18.22 5.08
N SER A 194 -2.22 -18.95 4.63
CA SER A 194 -3.52 -19.09 5.33
C SER A 194 -3.47 -19.94 6.61
N ALA A 195 -2.33 -20.52 6.97
CA ALA A 195 -2.19 -21.43 8.10
C ALA A 195 -1.33 -20.88 9.25
N VAL A 196 -0.73 -19.70 9.10
CA VAL A 196 0.23 -19.16 10.09
C VAL A 196 -0.14 -17.76 10.57
N PRO A 197 0.27 -17.37 11.79
CA PRO A 197 0.15 -16.00 12.24
C PRO A 197 0.81 -15.00 11.30
N VAL A 198 0.17 -13.84 11.10
CA VAL A 198 0.57 -12.87 10.09
C VAL A 198 1.88 -12.14 10.47
N LEU A 199 1.98 -11.68 11.72
CA LEU A 199 3.21 -11.10 12.25
C LEU A 199 4.15 -12.19 12.76
N GLY A 200 3.62 -13.22 13.42
CA GLY A 200 4.41 -14.28 14.05
C GLY A 200 5.12 -15.25 13.09
N GLY A 201 4.56 -15.47 11.90
CA GLY A 201 5.13 -16.39 10.92
C GLY A 201 4.99 -17.86 11.28
N ALA A 202 5.72 -18.72 10.59
CA ALA A 202 5.70 -20.16 10.75
C ALA A 202 6.40 -20.60 12.06
N PRO A 203 6.02 -21.77 12.63
CA PRO A 203 6.71 -22.31 13.79
C PRO A 203 8.22 -22.46 13.55
N GLY A 204 9.03 -21.93 14.47
CA GLY A 204 10.49 -21.98 14.37
C GLY A 204 11.12 -20.90 13.49
N THR A 205 10.33 -19.99 12.91
CA THR A 205 10.84 -18.75 12.32
C THR A 205 10.65 -17.60 13.30
N GLU A 206 11.70 -16.83 13.57
CA GLU A 206 11.59 -15.57 14.32
C GLU A 206 11.49 -14.41 13.33
N PRO A 207 10.59 -13.44 13.55
CA PRO A 207 10.53 -12.26 12.71
C PRO A 207 11.82 -11.44 12.77
N GLU A 208 12.27 -10.98 11.62
CA GLU A 208 13.43 -10.10 11.50
C GLU A 208 12.95 -8.64 11.56
N ILE A 209 13.60 -7.81 12.38
CA ILE A 209 13.23 -6.40 12.54
C ILE A 209 14.42 -5.49 12.23
N HIS A 210 14.14 -4.40 11.50
CA HIS A 210 15.14 -3.41 11.16
C HIS A 210 14.57 -2.01 11.34
N LEU A 211 15.21 -1.21 12.20
CA LEU A 211 14.82 0.19 12.39
C LEU A 211 15.68 1.10 11.51
N TRP A 212 15.03 1.86 10.65
CA TRP A 212 15.66 2.80 9.74
C TRP A 212 15.32 4.24 10.12
N GLN A 213 16.23 5.16 9.83
CA GLN A 213 15.98 6.59 9.84
C GLN A 213 16.07 7.14 8.42
N TRP A 214 15.01 7.80 7.97
CA TRP A 214 14.97 8.52 6.70
C TRP A 214 15.74 9.83 6.82
N LEU A 215 16.58 10.08 5.82
CA LEU A 215 17.40 11.28 5.75
C LEU A 215 16.67 12.34 4.91
N PRO A 216 16.82 13.63 5.22
CA PRO A 216 16.30 14.72 4.39
C PRO A 216 16.83 14.69 2.95
N SER A 217 17.98 14.06 2.71
CA SER A 217 18.60 13.87 1.40
C SER A 217 17.93 12.80 0.53
N GLY A 218 16.91 12.09 1.05
CA GLY A 218 16.17 11.06 0.33
C GLY A 218 16.61 9.61 0.60
N GLY A 219 17.79 9.41 1.20
CA GLY A 219 18.26 8.08 1.62
C GLY A 219 17.73 7.63 2.98
N ARG A 220 18.17 6.45 3.44
CA ARG A 220 17.93 5.96 4.80
C ARG A 220 19.19 5.37 5.43
N ARG A 221 19.23 5.35 6.76
CA ARG A 221 20.32 4.75 7.55
C ARG A 221 19.75 3.73 8.52
N LEU A 222 20.35 2.54 8.55
CA LEU A 222 20.03 1.52 9.55
C LEU A 222 20.50 2.00 10.93
N LEU A 223 19.60 1.93 11.92
CA LEU A 223 19.93 2.18 13.31
C LEU A 223 20.35 0.85 13.96
N GLU A 224 21.23 0.94 14.96
CA GLU A 224 21.58 -0.24 15.76
C GLU A 224 20.33 -0.81 16.42
N GLU A 225 20.19 -2.14 16.35
CA GLU A 225 19.07 -2.81 16.98
C GLU A 225 19.19 -2.69 18.50
N GLY A 226 18.13 -2.19 19.13
CA GLY A 226 18.15 -1.83 20.54
C GLY A 226 16.75 -1.54 21.06
N ALA A 227 16.68 -0.88 22.22
CA ALA A 227 15.42 -0.59 22.90
C ALA A 227 14.40 0.14 22.00
N ASP A 228 14.86 1.07 21.17
CA ASP A 228 14.05 1.83 20.21
C ASP A 228 13.39 0.91 19.17
N ALA A 229 14.13 -0.04 18.58
CA ALA A 229 13.58 -0.98 17.59
C ALA A 229 12.49 -1.86 18.23
N HIS A 230 12.71 -2.34 19.45
CA HIS A 230 11.71 -3.10 20.19
C HIS A 230 10.48 -2.28 20.57
N GLU A 231 10.63 -0.98 20.84
CA GLU A 231 9.51 -0.08 21.10
C GLU A 231 8.63 0.07 19.86
N GLU A 232 9.23 0.41 18.71
CA GLU A 232 8.51 0.52 17.43
C GLU A 232 7.83 -0.81 17.05
N ALA A 233 8.50 -1.94 17.30
CA ALA A 233 7.95 -3.28 17.06
C ALA A 233 6.69 -3.56 17.90
N ARG A 234 6.67 -3.12 19.17
CA ARG A 234 5.46 -3.20 20.01
C ARG A 234 4.34 -2.30 19.51
N LYS A 235 4.66 -1.09 19.04
CA LYS A 235 3.67 -0.16 18.47
C LYS A 235 3.02 -0.73 17.21
N LEU A 236 3.83 -1.27 16.28
CA LEU A 236 3.36 -1.96 15.08
C LEU A 236 2.40 -3.09 15.47
N ARG A 237 2.83 -4.01 16.34
CA ARG A 237 2.01 -5.15 16.77
C ARG A 237 0.71 -4.71 17.46
N ALA A 238 0.79 -3.67 18.31
CA ALA A 238 -0.40 -3.12 18.95
C ALA A 238 -1.36 -2.50 17.93
N GLN A 239 -0.86 -1.80 16.91
CA GLN A 239 -1.69 -1.27 15.83
C GLN A 239 -2.33 -2.39 15.01
N TRP A 240 -1.56 -3.42 14.66
CA TRP A 240 -2.08 -4.59 13.95
C TRP A 240 -3.24 -5.24 14.70
N LEU A 241 -3.06 -5.51 16.00
CA LEU A 241 -4.11 -6.11 16.84
C LEU A 241 -5.32 -5.18 17.01
N ARG A 242 -5.13 -3.86 17.04
CA ARG A 242 -6.24 -2.91 17.06
C ARG A 242 -7.08 -2.96 15.78
N LEU A 243 -6.43 -3.07 14.62
CA LEU A 243 -7.11 -3.08 13.32
C LEU A 243 -7.75 -4.44 13.01
N ASN A 244 -7.06 -5.54 13.34
CA ASN A 244 -7.45 -6.89 12.92
C ASN A 244 -8.04 -7.75 14.04
N GLY A 245 -7.99 -7.27 15.29
CA GLY A 245 -8.48 -7.99 16.48
C GLY A 245 -7.60 -9.17 16.93
N SER A 246 -6.84 -9.78 16.03
CA SER A 246 -5.93 -10.89 16.33
C SER A 246 -4.75 -10.95 15.34
N ASP A 247 -3.78 -11.79 15.64
CA ASP A 247 -2.70 -12.18 14.72
C ASP A 247 -3.01 -13.50 14.02
N ALA A 248 -4.28 -13.90 13.96
CA ALA A 248 -4.69 -15.10 13.25
C ALA A 248 -4.35 -14.96 11.75
N PRO A 249 -4.07 -16.06 11.04
CA PRO A 249 -3.98 -16.03 9.59
C PRO A 249 -5.22 -15.36 9.00
N PRO A 250 -5.11 -14.72 7.82
CA PRO A 250 -6.29 -14.32 7.09
C PRO A 250 -7.13 -15.59 6.93
N ALA A 251 -8.36 -15.58 7.42
CA ALA A 251 -9.30 -16.65 7.11
C ALA A 251 -9.29 -16.86 5.59
N GLU A 252 -9.62 -18.07 5.10
CA GLU A 252 -9.90 -18.28 3.68
C GLU A 252 -11.13 -17.42 3.28
N THR A 253 -10.97 -16.11 3.18
CA THR A 253 -11.86 -15.23 2.45
C THR A 253 -11.54 -15.53 1.00
N GLY A 254 -12.19 -16.58 0.50
CA GLY A 254 -11.88 -17.27 -0.74
C GLY A 254 -11.35 -16.37 -1.85
N ARG A 255 -10.04 -16.48 -2.12
CA ARG A 255 -9.54 -16.21 -3.47
C ARG A 255 -10.29 -17.18 -4.39
N GLY A 256 -11.15 -16.63 -5.24
CA GLY A 256 -11.97 -17.40 -6.18
C GLY A 256 -13.49 -17.25 -6.02
N ARG A 257 -14.00 -16.50 -5.02
CA ARG A 257 -15.35 -15.92 -5.17
C ARG A 257 -15.18 -14.52 -5.73
N GLU A 258 -15.41 -14.37 -7.02
CA GLU A 258 -15.91 -13.07 -7.51
C GLU A 258 -17.05 -12.67 -6.58
N ALA A 259 -17.01 -11.46 -6.04
CA ALA A 259 -18.17 -10.93 -5.35
C ALA A 259 -19.26 -10.84 -6.42
N GLU A 260 -20.17 -11.81 -6.46
CA GLU A 260 -21.33 -11.75 -7.34
C GLU A 260 -22.12 -10.50 -6.94
N LEU A 261 -22.26 -9.57 -7.88
CA LEU A 261 -23.16 -8.43 -7.72
C LEU A 261 -24.53 -8.98 -7.39
N SER A 262 -25.18 -8.42 -6.36
CA SER A 262 -26.58 -8.77 -6.15
C SER A 262 -27.39 -8.34 -7.38
N ALA A 263 -28.55 -8.97 -7.61
CA ALA A 263 -29.44 -8.57 -8.70
C ALA A 263 -29.85 -7.08 -8.61
N GLU A 264 -29.81 -6.52 -7.40
CA GLU A 264 -30.06 -5.10 -7.15
C GLU A 264 -28.88 -4.22 -7.61
N ASP A 265 -27.64 -4.62 -7.30
CA ASP A 265 -26.43 -3.92 -7.76
C ASP A 265 -26.29 -3.97 -9.29
N GLU A 266 -26.59 -5.11 -9.91
CA GLU A 266 -26.62 -5.23 -11.38
C GLU A 266 -27.66 -4.29 -12.01
N ALA A 267 -28.85 -4.20 -11.43
CA ALA A 267 -29.92 -3.34 -11.92
C ALA A 267 -29.54 -1.85 -11.77
N ALA A 268 -28.89 -1.48 -10.67
CA ALA A 268 -28.39 -0.13 -10.42
C ALA A 268 -27.31 0.27 -11.44
N LEU A 269 -26.36 -0.63 -11.74
CA LEU A 269 -25.31 -0.40 -12.73
C LEU A 269 -25.88 -0.26 -14.14
N LYS A 270 -26.85 -1.10 -14.53
CA LYS A 270 -27.57 -0.98 -15.81
C LYS A 270 -28.32 0.34 -15.92
N ALA A 271 -28.96 0.80 -14.85
CA ALA A 271 -29.66 2.09 -14.83
C ALA A 271 -28.69 3.28 -15.02
N LEU A 272 -27.41 3.12 -14.64
CA LEU A 272 -26.34 4.08 -14.85
C LEU A 272 -25.64 3.95 -16.22
N GLY A 273 -26.07 2.99 -17.07
CA GLY A 273 -25.53 2.79 -18.41
C GLY A 273 -24.28 1.90 -18.48
N TYR A 274 -23.93 1.21 -17.40
CA TYR A 274 -22.88 0.21 -17.38
C TYR A 274 -23.50 -1.17 -17.67
N THR A 275 -23.04 -1.84 -18.73
CA THR A 275 -23.47 -3.19 -19.13
C THR A 275 -22.42 -4.23 -18.80
#